data_AF-Q8THH9-F1
#
_entry.id   AF-Q8THH9-F1
#
_cell.length_a   1.000
_cell.length_b   1.000
_cell.length_c   1.000
_cell.angle_alpha   90.00
_cell.angle_beta   90.00
_cell.angle_gamma   90.00
#
_symmetry.space_group_name_H-M   'P 1'
#
loop_
_entity.id
_entity.type
_entity.pdbx_description
1 polymer ?
#
loop_
_entity_poly.entity_id
_entity_poly.type
_entity_poly.pdbx_seq_one_letter_code
_entity_poly.pdbx_strand_id
1 'polypeptide(L)'
;MMLSGVPKIFKARPGPHSPFEKAMTILGALPMFFFPVYWLVRDPLLLGAYCVSWALFFLTARRYECVRCLNFECPMNRVPAGVKEEFEKGDRLSGNFELSGKGIRESYSDRCSSLRVRHEFRDFLYWNFVTLVFLFSAGLAIGISSTGWLLAYIFIVFFHFDILEQRFFCTHCPYFVRGEKSLRCMMNWGWPKHFRPRPYPPGKFDLVITTLGFIIVILFPLPWLLKVPFLLGAYSISILLFLLTIWRYECIRCIYFGCPFNRVSVDVRKEFEKRKKFEKGKAS
;
A
#
# COMPACT_ATOMS: atom_id res chain seq x y z
N MET A 1 -7.78 -13.88 4.58
CA MET A 1 -8.49 -15.04 4.00
C MET A 1 -8.21 -16.22 4.90
N MET A 2 -9.19 -16.68 5.67
CA MET A 2 -9.07 -18.01 6.26
C MET A 2 -9.22 -19.01 5.11
N LEU A 3 -8.29 -19.94 4.98
CA LEU A 3 -8.37 -21.04 4.02
C LEU A 3 -9.65 -21.82 4.33
N SER A 4 -10.70 -21.63 3.53
CA SER A 4 -11.92 -22.42 3.62
C SER A 4 -11.57 -23.85 3.24
N GLY A 5 -11.65 -24.79 4.20
CA GLY A 5 -11.41 -26.21 3.95
C GLY A 5 -10.26 -26.84 4.74
N VAL A 6 -9.54 -26.10 5.59
CA VAL A 6 -8.59 -26.74 6.52
C VAL A 6 -9.37 -27.41 7.66
N PRO A 7 -9.21 -28.73 7.88
CA PRO A 7 -9.90 -29.42 8.98
C PRO A 7 -9.47 -28.82 10.32
N LYS A 8 -10.45 -28.50 11.16
CA LYS A 8 -10.20 -28.01 12.52
C LYS A 8 -9.71 -29.17 13.38
N ILE A 9 -8.39 -29.25 13.59
CA ILE A 9 -7.76 -30.28 14.42
C ILE A 9 -8.11 -30.09 15.90
N PHE A 10 -8.36 -28.85 16.31
CA PHE A 10 -8.66 -28.48 17.70
C PHE A 10 -10.02 -27.77 17.82
N LYS A 11 -10.67 -27.94 18.97
CA LYS A 11 -11.89 -27.20 19.31
C LYS A 11 -11.58 -25.70 19.41
N ALA A 12 -12.52 -24.87 18.96
CA ALA A 12 -12.42 -23.43 19.10
C ALA A 12 -12.46 -23.04 20.59
N ARG A 13 -11.51 -22.20 21.02
CA ARG A 13 -11.49 -21.58 22.35
C ARG A 13 -11.58 -20.05 22.20
N PRO A 14 -12.76 -19.50 21.88
CA PRO A 14 -12.94 -18.06 21.80
C PRO A 14 -12.83 -17.48 23.22
N GLY A 15 -11.78 -16.71 23.47
CA GLY A 15 -11.48 -16.14 24.78
C GLY A 15 -10.07 -15.53 24.79
N PRO A 16 -9.71 -14.77 25.83
CA PRO A 16 -8.39 -14.16 25.90
C PRO A 16 -7.29 -15.22 26.05
N HIS A 17 -6.15 -14.98 25.40
CA HIS A 17 -5.01 -15.87 25.51
C HIS A 17 -4.46 -15.89 26.93
N SER A 18 -4.22 -17.09 27.46
CA SER A 18 -3.49 -17.23 28.72
C SER A 18 -2.03 -16.73 28.57
N PRO A 19 -1.35 -16.34 29.65
CA PRO A 19 0.06 -15.94 29.59
C PRO A 19 0.95 -17.01 28.96
N PHE A 20 0.65 -18.29 29.22
CA PHE A 20 1.33 -19.43 28.61
C PHE A 20 1.10 -19.50 27.09
N GLU A 21 -0.13 -19.32 26.62
CA GLU A 21 -0.44 -19.30 25.18
C GLU A 21 0.26 -18.15 24.46
N LYS A 22 0.33 -16.96 25.09
CA LYS A 22 1.10 -15.82 24.56
C LYS A 22 2.59 -16.15 24.46
N ALA A 23 3.17 -16.74 25.50
CA ALA A 23 4.57 -17.15 25.50
C ALA A 23 4.87 -18.20 24.42
N MET A 24 4.02 -19.24 24.29
CA MET A 24 4.16 -20.27 23.26
C MET A 24 4.03 -19.70 21.84
N THR A 25 3.15 -18.73 21.63
CA THR A 25 3.01 -18.07 20.32
C THR A 25 4.29 -17.33 19.95
N ILE A 26 4.91 -16.62 20.89
CA ILE A 26 6.18 -15.91 20.66
C ILE A 26 7.32 -16.91 20.45
N LEU A 27 7.43 -17.92 21.31
CA LEU A 27 8.47 -18.95 21.22
C LEU A 27 8.38 -19.77 19.94
N GLY A 28 7.17 -20.07 19.45
CA GLY A 28 6.97 -20.73 18.17
C GLY A 28 7.30 -19.84 16.97
N ALA A 29 7.10 -18.52 17.11
CA ALA A 29 7.44 -17.55 16.08
C ALA A 29 8.96 -17.38 15.95
N LEU A 30 9.72 -17.32 17.05
CA LEU A 30 11.15 -17.02 17.06
C LEU A 30 11.98 -17.89 16.08
N PRO A 31 11.88 -19.23 16.07
CA PRO A 31 12.61 -20.07 15.11
C PRO A 31 12.32 -19.69 13.65
N MET A 32 11.09 -19.31 13.30
CA MET A 32 10.74 -18.93 11.93
C MET A 32 11.56 -17.73 11.43
N PHE A 33 11.91 -16.80 12.31
CA PHE A 33 12.68 -15.60 11.98
C PHE A 33 14.19 -15.80 12.16
N PHE A 34 14.61 -16.52 13.19
CA PHE A 34 16.03 -16.61 13.55
C PHE A 34 16.73 -17.82 12.94
N PHE A 35 16.02 -18.91 12.65
CA PHE A 35 16.61 -20.11 12.07
C PHE A 35 17.27 -19.85 10.70
N PRO A 36 16.65 -19.10 9.76
CA PRO A 36 17.29 -18.81 8.49
C PRO A 36 18.53 -17.90 8.61
N VAL A 37 18.60 -17.05 9.64
CA VAL A 37 19.69 -16.08 9.83
C VAL A 37 21.05 -16.77 9.93
N TYR A 38 21.13 -17.92 10.61
CA TYR A 38 22.37 -18.69 10.75
C TYR A 38 23.03 -18.99 9.40
N TRP A 39 22.24 -19.33 8.39
CA TRP A 39 22.72 -19.63 7.04
C TRP A 39 22.96 -18.37 6.22
N LEU A 40 22.10 -17.37 6.39
CA LEU A 40 22.13 -16.14 5.61
C LEU A 40 23.31 -15.23 5.97
N VAL A 41 23.88 -15.33 7.17
CA VAL A 41 25.07 -14.52 7.57
C VAL A 41 26.27 -14.72 6.65
N ARG A 42 26.35 -15.86 5.93
CA ARG A 42 27.43 -16.12 4.97
C ARG A 42 27.27 -15.35 3.66
N ASP A 43 26.09 -14.83 3.38
CA ASP A 43 25.78 -14.04 2.18
C ASP A 43 25.09 -12.73 2.59
N PRO A 44 25.85 -11.62 2.70
CA PRO A 44 25.31 -10.32 3.11
C PRO A 44 24.16 -9.82 2.24
N LEU A 45 24.13 -10.18 0.95
CA LEU A 45 23.05 -9.77 0.04
C LEU A 45 21.76 -10.52 0.37
N LEU A 46 21.84 -11.84 0.58
CA LEU A 46 20.66 -12.64 0.97
C LEU A 46 20.17 -12.30 2.38
N LEU A 47 21.08 -12.04 3.33
CA LEU A 47 20.70 -11.56 4.66
C LEU A 47 20.00 -10.20 4.57
N GLY A 48 20.53 -9.27 3.78
CA GLY A 48 19.90 -7.97 3.54
C GLY A 48 18.49 -8.12 2.96
N ALA A 49 18.33 -8.94 1.91
CA ALA A 49 17.04 -9.21 1.28
C ALA A 49 16.03 -9.85 2.27
N TYR A 50 16.48 -10.75 3.12
CA TYR A 50 15.67 -11.38 4.17
C TYR A 50 15.16 -10.35 5.20
N CYS A 51 16.06 -9.50 5.70
CA CYS A 51 15.70 -8.43 6.65
C CYS A 51 14.70 -7.43 6.04
N VAL A 52 14.93 -7.01 4.79
CA VAL A 52 14.02 -6.12 4.06
C VAL A 52 12.65 -6.77 3.85
N SER A 53 12.62 -8.05 3.49
CA SER A 53 11.37 -8.80 3.28
C SER A 53 10.52 -8.85 4.54
N TRP A 54 11.13 -9.15 5.70
CA TRP A 54 10.41 -9.15 6.96
C TRP A 54 9.96 -7.76 7.40
N ALA A 55 10.80 -6.75 7.22
CA ALA A 55 10.42 -5.37 7.48
C ALA A 55 9.19 -4.97 6.66
N LEU A 56 9.18 -5.28 5.36
CA LEU A 56 8.05 -5.05 4.47
C LEU A 56 6.80 -5.83 4.91
N PHE A 57 6.94 -7.11 5.26
CA PHE A 57 5.83 -7.93 5.75
C PHE A 57 5.17 -7.29 6.97
N PHE A 58 5.97 -6.95 8.00
CA PHE A 58 5.43 -6.37 9.22
C PHE A 58 4.86 -4.97 9.03
N LEU A 59 5.48 -4.14 8.18
CA LEU A 59 4.94 -2.84 7.83
C LEU A 59 3.60 -2.97 7.11
N THR A 60 3.49 -3.90 6.15
CA THR A 60 2.24 -4.20 5.44
C THR A 60 1.15 -4.65 6.40
N ALA A 61 1.47 -5.66 7.23
CA ALA A 61 0.55 -6.22 8.21
C ALA A 61 0.07 -5.14 9.18
N ARG A 62 1.01 -4.38 9.79
CA ARG A 62 0.68 -3.31 10.74
C ARG A 62 -0.18 -2.21 10.14
N ARG A 63 0.07 -1.87 8.88
CA ARG A 63 -0.57 -0.75 8.20
C ARG A 63 -1.98 -1.08 7.70
N TYR A 64 -2.20 -2.31 7.27
CA TYR A 64 -3.43 -2.66 6.54
C TYR A 64 -4.30 -3.70 7.25
N GLU A 65 -3.69 -4.68 7.92
CA GLU A 65 -4.42 -5.80 8.54
C GLU A 65 -4.59 -5.59 10.05
N CYS A 66 -3.53 -5.24 10.76
CA CYS A 66 -3.55 -5.08 12.22
C CYS A 66 -4.49 -3.97 12.72
N VAL A 67 -4.74 -2.95 11.89
CA VAL A 67 -5.67 -1.85 12.20
C VAL A 67 -7.15 -2.24 12.03
N ARG A 68 -7.44 -3.43 11.48
CA ARG A 68 -8.80 -3.97 11.26
C ARG A 68 -8.98 -5.35 11.91
N CYS A 69 -8.01 -5.79 12.69
CA CYS A 69 -7.98 -7.14 13.24
C CYS A 69 -8.96 -7.26 14.41
N LEU A 70 -9.91 -8.18 14.31
CA LEU A 70 -10.89 -8.46 15.38
C LEU A 70 -10.27 -9.21 16.58
N ASN A 71 -9.06 -9.75 16.44
CA ASN A 71 -8.35 -10.36 17.57
C ASN A 71 -7.61 -9.27 18.37
N PHE A 72 -8.30 -8.67 19.33
CA PHE A 72 -7.75 -7.62 20.20
C PHE A 72 -6.62 -8.09 21.13
N GLU A 73 -6.48 -9.39 21.34
CA GLU A 73 -5.39 -10.00 22.14
C GLU A 73 -4.12 -10.26 21.33
N CYS A 74 -4.16 -10.07 20.01
CA CYS A 74 -2.99 -10.22 19.16
C CYS A 74 -1.94 -9.14 19.54
N PRO A 75 -0.67 -9.52 19.81
CA PRO A 75 0.39 -8.56 20.16
C PRO A 75 0.65 -7.48 19.11
N MET A 76 0.23 -7.74 17.86
CA MET A 76 0.41 -6.83 16.73
C MET A 76 -0.83 -6.00 16.44
N ASN A 77 -1.94 -6.20 17.17
CA ASN A 77 -3.19 -5.46 16.97
C ASN A 77 -2.96 -3.94 17.13
N ARG A 78 -3.56 -3.17 16.22
CA ARG A 78 -3.45 -1.70 16.15
C ARG A 78 -4.82 -1.03 16.00
N VAL A 79 -5.90 -1.74 16.31
CA VAL A 79 -7.25 -1.18 16.30
C VAL A 79 -7.34 -0.10 17.39
N PRO A 80 -7.88 1.09 17.09
CA PRO A 80 -8.05 2.14 18.10
C PRO A 80 -8.91 1.68 19.28
N ALA A 81 -8.57 2.11 20.49
CA ALA A 81 -9.26 1.69 21.71
C ALA A 81 -10.78 1.96 21.68
N GLY A 82 -11.20 3.09 21.10
CA GLY A 82 -12.63 3.42 20.96
C GLY A 82 -13.41 2.41 20.11
N VAL A 83 -12.80 1.84 19.06
CA VAL A 83 -13.43 0.82 18.21
C VAL A 83 -13.56 -0.51 18.96
N LYS A 84 -12.58 -0.84 19.81
CA LYS A 84 -12.66 -2.02 20.69
C LYS A 84 -13.81 -1.87 21.68
N GLU A 85 -13.93 -0.72 22.33
CA GLU A 85 -15.02 -0.43 23.27
C GLU A 85 -16.40 -0.46 22.59
N GLU A 86 -16.52 0.10 21.39
CA GLU A 86 -17.74 0.05 20.58
C GLU A 86 -18.11 -1.39 20.19
N PHE A 87 -17.13 -2.21 19.80
CA PHE A 87 -17.36 -3.61 19.47
C PHE A 87 -17.84 -4.40 20.69
N GLU A 88 -17.21 -4.22 21.85
CA GLU A 88 -17.59 -4.84 23.11
C GLU A 88 -18.94 -4.33 23.66
N LYS A 89 -19.36 -3.11 23.30
CA LYS A 89 -20.69 -2.56 23.61
C LYS A 89 -21.75 -3.03 22.62
N GLY A 90 -21.42 -3.13 21.33
CA GLY A 90 -22.30 -3.59 20.26
C GLY A 90 -22.70 -5.05 20.40
N ASP A 91 -21.77 -5.91 20.83
CA ASP A 91 -22.06 -7.31 21.19
C ASP A 91 -23.05 -7.40 22.37
N ARG A 92 -22.96 -6.45 23.33
CA ARG A 92 -23.94 -6.32 24.43
C ARG A 92 -25.28 -5.72 23.99
N LEU A 93 -25.28 -4.81 23.01
CA LEU A 93 -26.49 -4.16 22.47
C LEU A 93 -27.25 -5.03 21.47
N SER A 94 -26.62 -6.05 20.88
CA SER A 94 -27.27 -7.05 20.02
C SER A 94 -28.40 -7.82 20.75
N GLY A 95 -28.53 -7.67 22.07
CA GLY A 95 -29.66 -8.16 22.86
C GLY A 95 -30.88 -7.25 22.93
N ASN A 96 -30.83 -6.00 22.46
CA ASN A 96 -31.96 -5.05 22.46
C ASN A 96 -31.79 -3.98 21.37
N PHE A 97 -32.50 -4.07 20.25
CA PHE A 97 -32.55 -2.97 19.29
C PHE A 97 -33.97 -2.64 18.83
N GLU A 98 -34.52 -1.57 19.40
CA GLU A 98 -35.53 -0.74 18.74
C GLU A 98 -34.85 0.37 17.92
N LEU A 99 -35.37 0.56 16.71
CA LEU A 99 -34.78 1.34 15.62
C LEU A 99 -35.06 2.85 15.81
N SER A 100 -34.14 3.59 16.43
CA SER A 100 -34.22 5.07 16.47
C SER A 100 -33.37 5.71 15.38
N GLY A 101 -34.00 6.56 14.55
CA GLY A 101 -33.51 7.16 13.29
C GLY A 101 -32.28 8.09 13.37
N LYS A 102 -31.44 8.01 14.41
CA LYS A 102 -30.12 8.67 14.46
C LYS A 102 -29.00 7.92 13.74
N GLY A 103 -29.12 6.59 13.58
CA GLY A 103 -28.06 5.74 13.01
C GLY A 103 -27.75 5.95 11.51
N ILE A 104 -28.66 6.55 10.75
CA ILE A 104 -28.46 6.80 9.31
C ILE A 104 -27.42 7.92 9.08
N ARG A 105 -27.32 8.89 10.00
CA ARG A 105 -26.40 10.03 9.85
C ARG A 105 -24.94 9.68 10.20
N GLU A 106 -24.74 8.75 11.14
CA GLU A 106 -23.42 8.20 11.50
C GLU A 106 -22.88 7.24 10.44
N SER A 107 -23.72 6.34 9.90
CA SER A 107 -23.34 5.43 8.82
C SER A 107 -22.99 6.15 7.51
N TYR A 108 -23.57 7.32 7.26
CA TYR A 108 -23.25 8.17 6.10
C TYR A 108 -21.84 8.79 6.25
N SER A 109 -21.56 9.44 7.39
CA SER A 109 -20.26 10.07 7.69
C SER A 109 -19.05 9.13 7.58
N ASP A 110 -19.22 7.87 7.98
CA ASP A 110 -18.10 6.92 8.11
C ASP A 110 -17.63 6.30 6.78
N ARG A 111 -18.46 6.32 5.72
CA ARG A 111 -18.02 5.84 4.40
C ARG A 111 -17.06 6.80 3.71
N CYS A 112 -17.25 8.09 3.93
CA CYS A 112 -16.40 9.14 3.37
C CYS A 112 -15.10 9.34 4.19
N SER A 113 -15.11 9.02 5.50
CA SER A 113 -13.93 9.04 6.38
C SER A 113 -12.84 8.04 5.95
N SER A 114 -13.23 6.99 5.20
CA SER A 114 -12.32 5.97 4.66
C SER A 114 -11.44 6.46 3.49
N LEU A 115 -11.80 7.56 2.82
CA LEU A 115 -11.00 8.10 1.71
C LEU A 115 -9.66 8.66 2.23
N ARG A 116 -8.58 8.30 1.56
CA ARG A 116 -7.24 8.78 1.88
C ARG A 116 -7.07 10.18 1.29
N VAL A 117 -7.19 11.20 2.14
CA VAL A 117 -7.09 12.60 1.71
C VAL A 117 -5.65 13.12 1.80
N ARG A 118 -4.83 12.52 2.66
CA ARG A 118 -3.44 12.90 2.92
C ARG A 118 -2.58 11.64 3.02
N HIS A 119 -1.35 11.75 2.52
CA HIS A 119 -0.31 10.76 2.74
C HIS A 119 0.65 11.24 3.83
N GLU A 120 1.19 10.29 4.58
CA GLU A 120 2.26 10.51 5.54
C GLU A 120 3.61 10.06 4.96
N PHE A 121 4.72 10.53 5.53
CA PHE A 121 6.06 10.12 5.12
C PHE A 121 6.27 8.60 5.24
N ARG A 122 5.59 7.94 6.20
CA ARG A 122 5.60 6.48 6.35
C ARG A 122 4.98 5.77 5.14
N ASP A 123 4.02 6.40 4.46
CA ASP A 123 3.42 5.89 3.23
C ASP A 123 4.48 5.89 2.13
N PHE A 124 5.18 7.00 2.00
CA PHE A 124 6.26 7.17 1.04
C PHE A 124 7.35 6.12 1.21
N LEU A 125 7.86 5.96 2.44
CA LEU A 125 8.88 4.95 2.73
C LEU A 125 8.39 3.55 2.36
N TYR A 126 7.20 3.18 2.81
CA TYR A 126 6.64 1.85 2.54
C TYR A 126 6.55 1.58 1.03
N TRP A 127 5.94 2.49 0.27
CA TRP A 127 5.76 2.30 -1.16
C TRP A 127 7.07 2.33 -1.94
N ASN A 128 8.04 3.16 -1.54
CA ASN A 128 9.36 3.16 -2.15
C ASN A 128 10.13 1.87 -1.85
N PHE A 129 10.06 1.33 -0.64
CA PHE A 129 10.67 0.03 -0.34
C PHE A 129 10.05 -1.09 -1.17
N VAL A 130 8.72 -1.13 -1.31
CA VAL A 130 8.06 -2.15 -2.17
C VAL A 130 8.50 -2.00 -3.63
N THR A 131 8.54 -0.76 -4.15
CA THR A 131 9.00 -0.47 -5.51
C THR A 131 10.47 -0.84 -5.73
N LEU A 132 11.31 -0.56 -4.74
CA LEU A 132 12.74 -0.85 -4.80
C LEU A 132 13.01 -2.34 -4.96
N VAL A 133 12.17 -3.25 -4.44
CA VAL A 133 12.39 -4.70 -4.57
C VAL A 133 12.45 -5.14 -6.04
N PHE A 134 11.49 -4.70 -6.87
CA PHE A 134 11.51 -5.06 -8.28
C PHE A 134 12.56 -4.26 -9.06
N LEU A 135 12.75 -2.98 -8.77
CA LEU A 135 13.79 -2.17 -9.44
C LEU A 135 15.20 -2.69 -9.14
N PHE A 136 15.44 -3.15 -7.92
CA PHE A 136 16.71 -3.76 -7.52
C PHE A 136 16.94 -5.10 -8.23
N SER A 137 15.91 -5.94 -8.33
CA SER A 137 15.99 -7.20 -9.08
C SER A 137 16.34 -6.96 -10.56
N ALA A 138 15.70 -5.97 -11.18
CA ALA A 138 16.01 -5.53 -12.55
C ALA A 138 17.43 -4.97 -12.67
N GLY A 139 17.82 -4.07 -11.76
CA GLY A 139 19.13 -3.45 -11.74
C GLY A 139 20.27 -4.46 -11.55
N LEU A 140 20.10 -5.44 -10.66
CA LEU A 140 21.07 -6.52 -10.49
C LEU A 140 21.21 -7.37 -11.75
N ALA A 141 20.09 -7.79 -12.37
CA ALA A 141 20.12 -8.62 -13.57
C ALA A 141 20.85 -7.91 -14.73
N ILE A 142 20.61 -6.60 -14.91
CA ILE A 142 21.31 -5.81 -15.92
C ILE A 142 22.78 -5.61 -15.54
N GLY A 143 23.05 -5.24 -14.27
CA GLY A 143 24.38 -4.91 -13.76
C GLY A 143 25.37 -6.07 -13.81
N ILE A 144 24.90 -7.30 -13.60
CA ILE A 144 25.72 -8.51 -13.78
C ILE A 144 26.22 -8.63 -15.22
N SER A 145 25.43 -8.17 -16.20
CA SER A 145 25.76 -8.28 -17.63
C SER A 145 26.48 -7.06 -18.18
N SER A 146 26.11 -5.85 -17.77
CA SER A 146 26.66 -4.61 -18.33
C SER A 146 26.37 -3.39 -17.48
N THR A 147 27.44 -2.70 -17.07
CA THR A 147 27.34 -1.40 -16.38
C THR A 147 26.71 -0.32 -17.24
N GLY A 148 26.97 -0.32 -18.56
CA GLY A 148 26.42 0.68 -19.48
C GLY A 148 24.89 0.62 -19.58
N TRP A 149 24.36 -0.60 -19.73
CA TRP A 149 22.90 -0.81 -19.75
C TRP A 149 22.25 -0.56 -18.39
N LEU A 150 22.96 -0.79 -17.29
CA LEU A 150 22.48 -0.43 -15.95
C LEU A 150 22.33 1.09 -15.81
N LEU A 151 23.32 1.87 -16.24
CA LEU A 151 23.24 3.33 -16.24
C LEU A 151 22.09 3.83 -17.13
N ALA A 152 21.91 3.22 -18.31
CA ALA A 152 20.78 3.53 -19.19
C ALA A 152 19.44 3.22 -18.50
N TYR A 153 19.31 2.09 -17.80
CA TYR A 153 18.09 1.74 -17.08
C TYR A 153 17.79 2.71 -15.94
N ILE A 154 18.82 3.06 -15.15
CA ILE A 154 18.71 4.07 -14.09
C ILE A 154 18.21 5.40 -14.66
N PHE A 155 18.79 5.85 -15.78
CA PHE A 155 18.35 7.05 -16.47
C PHE A 155 16.88 6.95 -16.92
N ILE A 156 16.46 5.84 -17.51
CA ILE A 156 15.06 5.61 -17.94
C ILE A 156 14.11 5.72 -16.75
N VAL A 157 14.45 5.08 -15.62
CA VAL A 157 13.65 5.12 -14.38
C VAL A 157 13.51 6.55 -13.87
N PHE A 158 14.62 7.26 -13.66
CA PHE A 158 14.58 8.65 -13.19
C PHE A 158 13.83 9.57 -14.16
N PHE A 159 14.11 9.48 -15.45
CA PHE A 159 13.44 10.28 -16.46
C PHE A 159 11.92 10.03 -16.48
N HIS A 160 11.50 8.77 -16.34
CA HIS A 160 10.09 8.42 -16.30
C HIS A 160 9.40 9.00 -15.05
N PHE A 161 9.89 8.69 -13.85
CA PHE A 161 9.23 9.05 -12.59
C PHE A 161 9.35 10.55 -12.25
N ASP A 162 10.48 11.19 -12.54
CA ASP A 162 10.69 12.59 -12.15
C ASP A 162 10.17 13.59 -13.17
N ILE A 163 10.19 13.24 -14.46
CA ILE A 163 9.86 14.18 -15.54
C ILE A 163 8.54 13.80 -16.21
N LEU A 164 8.47 12.61 -16.82
CA LEU A 164 7.31 12.23 -17.63
C LEU A 164 6.05 12.03 -16.77
N GLU A 165 6.12 11.19 -15.73
CA GLU A 165 4.99 10.91 -14.85
C GLU A 165 4.54 12.20 -14.15
N GLN A 166 5.48 13.00 -13.63
CA GLN A 166 5.14 14.27 -13.00
C GLN A 166 4.37 15.18 -13.95
N ARG A 167 4.89 15.38 -15.16
CA ARG A 167 4.28 16.26 -16.17
C ARG A 167 2.92 15.75 -16.60
N PHE A 168 2.83 14.51 -17.08
CA PHE A 168 1.66 14.01 -17.79
C PHE A 168 0.60 13.39 -16.86
N PHE A 169 0.97 12.93 -15.67
CA PHE A 169 0.03 12.27 -14.76
C PHE A 169 -0.10 13.00 -13.42
N CYS A 170 1.01 13.28 -12.72
CA CYS A 170 0.92 13.83 -11.37
C CYS A 170 0.33 15.24 -11.33
N THR A 171 0.57 16.09 -12.33
CA THR A 171 -0.02 17.46 -12.35
C THR A 171 -1.55 17.47 -12.28
N HIS A 172 -2.21 16.39 -12.70
CA HIS A 172 -3.66 16.19 -12.62
C HIS A 172 -4.17 15.72 -11.26
N CYS A 173 -3.26 15.21 -10.42
CA CYS A 173 -3.60 14.59 -9.15
C CYS A 173 -3.83 15.62 -8.03
N PRO A 174 -4.92 15.50 -7.23
CA PRO A 174 -5.18 16.35 -6.07
C PRO A 174 -4.07 16.37 -5.01
N TYR A 175 -3.22 15.34 -4.95
CA TYR A 175 -2.06 15.33 -4.05
C TYR A 175 -0.93 16.24 -4.52
N PHE A 176 -0.81 16.47 -5.84
CA PHE A 176 0.22 17.34 -6.42
C PHE A 176 -0.02 18.82 -6.09
N VAL A 177 -1.30 19.22 -5.99
CA VAL A 177 -1.69 20.58 -5.61
C VAL A 177 -1.28 20.90 -4.16
N ARG A 178 -1.18 19.89 -3.30
CA ARG A 178 -0.84 20.08 -1.88
C ARG A 178 0.67 20.30 -1.71
N GLY A 179 1.03 21.23 -0.82
CA GLY A 179 2.41 21.64 -0.57
C GLY A 179 2.85 22.80 -1.45
N GLU A 180 3.71 23.68 -0.93
CA GLU A 180 4.14 24.89 -1.66
C GLU A 180 5.20 24.57 -2.72
N LYS A 181 6.33 23.96 -2.32
CA LYS A 181 7.49 23.76 -3.21
C LYS A 181 7.84 22.30 -3.51
N SER A 182 7.42 21.36 -2.65
CA SER A 182 7.73 19.93 -2.78
C SER A 182 6.49 19.05 -2.78
N LEU A 183 6.62 17.88 -3.40
CA LEU A 183 5.56 16.88 -3.50
C LEU A 183 5.36 16.15 -2.16
N ARG A 184 4.09 15.84 -1.85
CA ARG A 184 3.68 15.10 -0.66
C ARG A 184 2.70 13.99 -1.04
N CYS A 185 3.17 13.03 -1.83
CA CYS A 185 2.41 11.83 -2.18
C CYS A 185 3.16 10.55 -1.76
N MET A 186 2.49 9.40 -1.88
CA MET A 186 3.05 8.12 -1.47
C MET A 186 4.22 7.61 -2.34
N MET A 187 4.45 8.19 -3.53
CA MET A 187 5.57 7.79 -4.39
C MET A 187 6.69 8.82 -4.41
N ASN A 188 6.33 10.11 -4.47
CA ASN A 188 7.26 11.23 -4.63
C ASN A 188 7.14 12.19 -3.45
N TRP A 189 7.80 11.89 -2.34
CA TRP A 189 7.84 12.78 -1.17
C TRP A 189 9.11 13.61 -1.17
N GLY A 190 8.99 14.92 -0.96
CA GLY A 190 10.12 15.84 -0.90
C GLY A 190 10.70 16.24 -2.27
N TRP A 191 10.33 15.54 -3.35
CA TRP A 191 10.72 15.88 -4.71
C TRP A 191 10.23 17.28 -5.12
N PRO A 192 11.07 18.06 -5.83
CA PRO A 192 10.70 19.39 -6.29
C PRO A 192 9.57 19.33 -7.32
N LYS A 193 8.72 20.36 -7.32
CA LYS A 193 7.66 20.51 -8.31
C LYS A 193 8.21 21.18 -9.56
N HIS A 194 8.50 20.40 -10.60
CA HIS A 194 8.98 20.93 -11.88
C HIS A 194 7.88 21.58 -12.72
N PHE A 195 6.61 21.20 -12.49
CA PHE A 195 5.48 21.58 -13.35
C PHE A 195 4.34 22.24 -12.56
N ARG A 196 3.53 23.04 -13.26
CA ARG A 196 2.33 23.65 -12.67
C ARG A 196 1.17 22.66 -12.57
N PRO A 197 0.34 22.72 -11.52
CA PRO A 197 -0.81 21.85 -11.36
C PRO A 197 -1.87 22.08 -12.46
N ARG A 198 -2.51 21.01 -12.91
CA ARG A 198 -3.54 20.98 -13.95
C ARG A 198 -4.73 20.14 -13.45
N PRO A 199 -5.59 20.67 -12.55
CA PRO A 199 -6.53 19.86 -11.76
C PRO A 199 -7.78 19.42 -12.54
N TYR A 200 -7.59 18.78 -13.69
CA TYR A 200 -8.63 18.16 -14.51
C TYR A 200 -8.22 16.72 -14.85
N PRO A 201 -9.12 15.85 -15.34
CA PRO A 201 -8.76 14.49 -15.69
C PRO A 201 -7.73 14.44 -16.84
N PRO A 202 -6.81 13.47 -16.84
CA PRO A 202 -5.75 13.40 -17.83
C PRO A 202 -6.36 13.10 -19.21
N GLY A 203 -5.83 13.76 -20.24
CA GLY A 203 -6.25 13.47 -21.63
C GLY A 203 -5.79 12.09 -22.09
N LYS A 204 -6.33 11.62 -23.23
CA LYS A 204 -5.89 10.35 -23.84
C LYS A 204 -4.38 10.34 -24.13
N PHE A 205 -3.85 11.46 -24.62
CA PHE A 205 -2.42 11.62 -24.90
C PHE A 205 -1.57 11.48 -23.64
N ASP A 206 -1.94 12.19 -22.56
CA ASP A 206 -1.25 12.12 -21.28
C ASP A 206 -1.19 10.69 -20.74
N LEU A 207 -2.31 9.96 -20.86
CA LEU A 207 -2.41 8.57 -20.42
C LEU A 207 -1.55 7.63 -21.27
N VAL A 208 -1.53 7.80 -22.60
CA VAL A 208 -0.72 6.99 -23.52
C VAL A 208 0.77 7.16 -23.22
N ILE A 209 1.25 8.40 -23.09
CA ILE A 209 2.67 8.68 -22.79
C ILE A 209 3.07 8.08 -21.44
N THR A 210 2.25 8.28 -20.42
CA THR A 210 2.52 7.73 -19.08
C THR A 210 2.53 6.20 -19.11
N THR A 211 1.55 5.58 -19.77
CA THR A 211 1.45 4.11 -19.89
C THR A 211 2.63 3.51 -20.65
N LEU A 212 3.02 4.13 -21.76
CA LEU A 212 4.17 3.69 -22.54
C LEU A 212 5.47 3.77 -21.70
N GLY A 213 5.62 4.84 -20.92
CA GLY A 213 6.75 4.97 -19.99
C GLY A 213 6.81 3.81 -18.96
N PHE A 214 5.67 3.47 -18.33
CA PHE A 214 5.60 2.33 -17.42
C PHE A 214 5.93 1.00 -18.12
N ILE A 215 5.40 0.79 -19.33
CA ILE A 215 5.70 -0.41 -20.14
C ILE A 215 7.20 -0.50 -20.41
N ILE A 216 7.85 0.60 -20.80
CA ILE A 216 9.30 0.62 -21.03
C ILE A 216 10.05 0.29 -19.74
N VAL A 217 9.76 0.95 -18.62
CA VAL A 217 10.44 0.68 -17.34
C VAL A 217 10.29 -0.78 -16.90
N ILE A 218 9.13 -1.39 -17.14
CA ILE A 218 8.83 -2.77 -16.73
C ILE A 218 9.44 -3.81 -17.68
N LEU A 219 9.37 -3.59 -19.00
CA LEU A 219 9.77 -4.58 -20.00
C LEU A 219 11.25 -4.46 -20.38
N PHE A 220 11.87 -3.29 -20.25
CA PHE A 220 13.28 -3.05 -20.56
C PHE A 220 14.23 -4.08 -19.91
N PRO A 221 14.13 -4.42 -18.61
CA PRO A 221 15.05 -5.37 -17.98
C PRO A 221 14.85 -6.83 -18.42
N LEU A 222 13.79 -7.18 -19.15
CA LEU A 222 13.43 -8.58 -19.44
C LEU A 222 14.52 -9.38 -20.17
N PRO A 223 15.22 -8.86 -21.21
CA PRO A 223 16.26 -9.62 -21.89
C PRO A 223 17.40 -10.08 -20.95
N TRP A 224 17.67 -9.33 -19.89
CA TRP A 224 18.66 -9.69 -18.87
C TRP A 224 18.07 -10.59 -17.79
N LEU A 225 16.85 -10.31 -17.35
CA LEU A 225 16.14 -11.15 -16.37
C LEU A 225 15.95 -12.59 -16.88
N LEU A 226 15.68 -12.77 -18.17
CA LEU A 226 15.54 -14.11 -18.78
C LEU A 226 16.81 -14.96 -18.66
N LYS A 227 17.99 -14.35 -18.51
CA LYS A 227 19.27 -15.05 -18.31
C LYS A 227 19.49 -15.49 -16.86
N VAL A 228 18.73 -14.92 -15.91
CA VAL A 228 18.85 -15.20 -14.47
C VAL A 228 17.46 -15.53 -13.90
N PRO A 229 16.99 -16.78 -14.06
CA PRO A 229 15.60 -17.17 -13.75
C PRO A 229 15.16 -16.84 -12.32
N PHE A 230 16.07 -16.92 -11.34
CA PHE A 230 15.78 -16.56 -9.95
C PHE A 230 15.40 -15.07 -9.81
N LEU A 231 16.14 -14.16 -10.44
CA LEU A 231 15.83 -12.72 -10.43
C LEU A 231 14.56 -12.41 -11.21
N LEU A 232 14.30 -13.12 -12.32
CA LEU A 232 13.04 -13.01 -13.06
C LEU A 232 11.83 -13.41 -12.19
N GLY A 233 11.94 -14.50 -11.42
CA GLY A 233 10.93 -14.92 -10.47
C GLY A 233 10.69 -13.86 -9.39
N ALA A 234 11.76 -13.37 -8.75
CA ALA A 234 11.67 -12.31 -7.74
C ALA A 234 11.04 -11.03 -8.29
N TYR A 235 11.45 -10.60 -9.49
CA TYR A 235 10.92 -9.44 -10.20
C TYR A 235 9.42 -9.58 -10.51
N SER A 236 9.01 -10.73 -11.04
CA SER A 236 7.62 -10.98 -11.44
C SER A 236 6.69 -11.03 -10.22
N ILE A 237 7.11 -11.71 -9.15
CA ILE A 237 6.35 -11.80 -7.90
C ILE A 237 6.25 -10.43 -7.24
N SER A 238 7.33 -9.66 -7.20
CA SER A 238 7.31 -8.34 -6.57
C SER A 238 6.44 -7.34 -7.32
N ILE A 239 6.41 -7.34 -8.66
CA ILE A 239 5.45 -6.55 -9.45
C ILE A 239 4.01 -6.99 -9.15
N LEU A 240 3.74 -8.30 -9.16
CA LEU A 240 2.39 -8.80 -8.86
C LEU A 240 1.93 -8.37 -7.47
N LEU A 241 2.79 -8.51 -6.45
CA LEU A 241 2.50 -8.07 -5.09
C LEU A 241 2.25 -6.57 -5.03
N PHE A 242 3.09 -5.75 -5.66
CA PHE A 242 2.91 -4.30 -5.75
C PHE A 242 1.55 -3.93 -6.35
N LEU A 243 1.17 -4.55 -7.47
CA LEU A 243 -0.11 -4.30 -8.13
C LEU A 243 -1.28 -4.72 -7.25
N LEU A 244 -1.21 -5.90 -6.61
CA LEU A 244 -2.27 -6.37 -5.72
C LEU A 244 -2.40 -5.48 -4.48
N THR A 245 -1.29 -5.05 -3.88
CA THR A 245 -1.32 -4.19 -2.69
C THR A 245 -1.84 -2.80 -3.02
N ILE A 246 -1.42 -2.18 -4.13
CA ILE A 246 -1.86 -0.82 -4.47
C ILE A 246 -3.35 -0.83 -4.82
N TRP A 247 -3.79 -1.86 -5.53
CA TRP A 247 -5.18 -2.06 -5.92
C TRP A 247 -6.08 -2.29 -4.71
N ARG A 248 -5.66 -3.14 -3.78
CA ARG A 248 -6.42 -3.48 -2.57
C ARG A 248 -6.46 -2.34 -1.57
N TYR A 249 -5.36 -1.60 -1.41
CA TYR A 249 -5.20 -0.69 -0.29
C TYR A 249 -5.18 0.80 -0.65
N GLU A 250 -4.79 1.20 -1.85
CA GLU A 250 -4.75 2.63 -2.22
C GLU A 250 -5.86 2.98 -3.20
N CYS A 251 -6.04 2.20 -4.27
CA CYS A 251 -6.99 2.52 -5.34
C CYS A 251 -8.44 2.63 -4.87
N ILE A 252 -8.84 1.84 -3.86
CA ILE A 252 -10.20 1.85 -3.29
C ILE A 252 -10.44 3.07 -2.37
N ARG A 253 -9.39 3.77 -1.96
CA ARG A 253 -9.46 4.92 -1.03
C ARG A 253 -8.95 6.23 -1.62
N CYS A 254 -8.47 6.22 -2.86
CA CYS A 254 -7.80 7.37 -3.46
C CYS A 254 -8.80 8.48 -3.85
N ILE A 255 -8.53 9.73 -3.45
CA ILE A 255 -9.35 10.90 -3.81
C ILE A 255 -9.18 11.36 -5.26
N TYR A 256 -8.25 10.77 -6.01
CA TYR A 256 -8.06 11.08 -7.42
C TYR A 256 -8.98 10.24 -8.30
N PHE A 257 -10.25 10.63 -8.40
CA PHE A 257 -11.28 9.89 -9.13
C PHE A 257 -11.12 9.87 -10.65
N GLY A 258 -10.24 10.74 -11.20
CA GLY A 258 -9.88 10.73 -12.63
C GLY A 258 -8.78 9.72 -13.00
N CYS A 259 -8.21 9.02 -12.01
CA CYS A 259 -7.21 7.98 -12.25
C CYS A 259 -7.87 6.75 -12.90
N PRO A 260 -7.27 6.17 -13.96
CA PRO A 260 -7.79 4.96 -14.61
C PRO A 260 -7.80 3.73 -13.68
N PHE A 261 -6.97 3.74 -12.63
CA PHE A 261 -6.89 2.66 -11.65
C PHE A 261 -7.77 2.89 -10.40
N ASN A 262 -8.49 4.01 -10.31
CA ASN A 262 -9.32 4.30 -9.14
C ASN A 262 -10.46 3.28 -9.02
N ARG A 263 -10.74 2.84 -7.79
CA ARG A 263 -11.77 1.84 -7.48
C ARG A 263 -12.75 2.27 -6.40
N VAL A 264 -12.78 3.56 -6.07
CA VAL A 264 -13.77 4.12 -5.17
C VAL A 264 -15.16 3.95 -5.80
N SER A 265 -16.13 3.48 -5.02
CA SER A 265 -17.50 3.31 -5.52
C SER A 265 -18.14 4.65 -5.87
N VAL A 266 -19.06 4.62 -6.84
CA VAL A 266 -19.74 5.83 -7.34
C VAL A 266 -20.50 6.54 -6.22
N ASP A 267 -21.10 5.79 -5.28
CA ASP A 267 -21.85 6.35 -4.15
C ASP A 267 -20.94 7.16 -3.22
N VAL A 268 -19.80 6.60 -2.83
CA VAL A 268 -18.80 7.27 -1.97
C VAL A 268 -18.23 8.50 -2.67
N ARG A 269 -18.02 8.44 -3.99
CA ARG A 269 -17.57 9.58 -4.79
C ARG A 269 -18.61 10.72 -4.80
N LYS A 270 -19.87 10.40 -5.11
CA LYS A 270 -20.97 11.39 -5.13
C LYS A 270 -21.13 12.07 -3.78
N GLU A 271 -21.02 11.27 -2.71
CA GLU A 271 -21.08 11.76 -1.34
C GLU A 271 -19.95 12.74 -1.00
N PHE A 272 -18.71 12.38 -1.35
CA PHE A 272 -17.55 13.25 -1.15
C PHE A 272 -17.69 14.58 -1.89
N GLU A 273 -18.12 14.54 -3.16
CA GLU A 273 -18.32 15.74 -3.97
C GLU A 273 -19.43 16.64 -3.41
N LYS A 274 -20.54 16.06 -2.91
CA LYS A 274 -21.64 16.80 -2.26
C LYS A 274 -21.16 17.51 -0.99
N ARG A 275 -20.39 16.82 -0.15
CA ARG A 275 -19.83 17.40 1.09
C ARG A 275 -18.90 18.58 0.78
N LYS A 276 -18.00 18.42 -0.20
CA LYS A 276 -17.07 19.49 -0.60
C LYS A 276 -17.80 20.74 -1.12
N LYS A 277 -18.91 20.57 -1.83
CA LYS A 277 -19.76 21.70 -2.27
C LYS A 277 -20.40 22.43 -1.09
N PHE A 278 -20.93 21.68 -0.13
CA PHE A 278 -21.53 22.24 1.10
C PHE A 278 -20.51 23.01 1.94
N GLU A 279 -19.30 22.48 2.12
CA GLU A 279 -18.23 23.15 2.86
C GLU A 279 -17.78 24.46 2.17
N LYS A 280 -17.71 24.48 0.84
CA LYS A 280 -17.42 25.71 0.08
C LYS A 280 -18.53 26.76 0.21
N GLY A 281 -19.79 26.35 0.24
CA GLY A 281 -20.93 27.26 0.39
C GLY A 281 -21.08 27.89 1.78
N LYS A 282 -20.44 27.32 2.80
CA LYS A 282 -20.37 27.91 4.16
C LYS A 282 -19.21 28.90 4.35
N ALA A 283 -18.23 28.86 3.45
CA ALA A 283 -17.04 29.70 3.50
C ALA A 283 -17.14 30.93 2.57
N SER A 284 -18.31 31.13 1.93
CA SER A 284 -18.68 32.27 1.11
C SER A 284 -19.82 33.03 1.78
#